data_AF-A0A3N5R169-F1
#
_entry.id   AF-A0A3N5R169-F1
#
_cell.length_a   1.000
_cell.length_b   1.000
_cell.length_c   1.000
_cell.angle_alpha   90.00
_cell.angle_beta   90.00
_cell.angle_gamma   90.00
#
_symmetry.space_group_name_H-M   'P 1'
#
loop_
_entity.id
_entity.type
_entity.pdbx_description
1 polymer ?
#
loop_
_entity_poly.entity_id
_entity_poly.type
_entity_poly.pdbx_seq_one_letter_code
_entity_poly.pdbx_strand_id
1 'polypeptide(L)' 'MPSWFGTTELIIVLVIIILLFGVGRISKIAGEFGGGIRAFRKGIKGDDQEKE' A
#
# COMPACT_ATOMS: atom_id res chain seq x y z
N MET A 1 -26.07 7.32 -11.56
CA MET A 1 -24.80 8.08 -11.65
C MET A 1 -23.98 7.48 -12.79
N PRO A 2 -23.37 8.27 -13.70
CA PRO A 2 -22.75 7.75 -14.91
C PRO A 2 -21.56 6.85 -14.55
N SER A 3 -21.57 5.61 -15.02
CA SER A 3 -20.59 4.55 -14.76
C SER A 3 -19.24 4.73 -15.47
N TRP A 4 -18.84 5.98 -15.77
CA TRP A 4 -17.64 6.28 -16.56
C TRP A 4 -16.36 6.19 -15.73
N PHE A 5 -16.42 6.46 -14.42
CA PHE A 5 -15.34 6.15 -13.46
C PHE A 5 -15.41 4.69 -13.00
N GLY A 6 -15.41 3.77 -13.97
CA GLY A 6 -15.44 2.34 -13.70
C GLY A 6 -14.11 1.83 -13.15
N THR A 7 -14.17 0.72 -12.41
CA THR A 7 -13.00 -0.05 -11.94
C THR A 7 -11.96 -0.30 -13.03
N THR A 8 -12.40 -0.40 -14.29
CA THR A 8 -11.55 -0.55 -15.47
C THR A 8 -10.57 0.62 -15.68
N GLU A 9 -10.99 1.87 -15.49
CA GLU A 9 -10.11 3.04 -15.70
C GLU A 9 -9.04 3.12 -14.62
N LEU A 10 -9.39 2.82 -13.37
CA LEU A 10 -8.42 2.72 -12.27
C LEU A 10 -7.37 1.62 -12.52
N ILE A 11 -7.78 0.48 -13.08
CA ILE A 11 -6.84 -0.60 -13.44
C ILE A 11 -5.88 -0.15 -14.54
N ILE A 12 -6.38 0.53 -15.58
CA ILE A 12 -5.54 1.04 -16.68
C ILE A 12 -4.50 2.04 -16.15
N VAL A 13 -4.93 2.99 -15.30
CA VAL A 13 -4.03 3.97 -14.68
C VAL A 13 -2.99 3.26 -13.81
N LEU A 14 -3.40 2.27 -13.01
CA LEU A 14 -2.48 1.48 -12.18
C LEU A 14 -1.43 0.77 -13.03
N VAL A 15 -1.81 0.18 -14.16
CA VAL A 15 -0.89 -0.48 -15.10
C VAL A 15 0.11 0.53 -15.67
N ILE A 16 -0.33 1.73 -16.06
CA ILE A 16 0.55 2.79 -16.56
C ILE A 16 1.58 3.19 -15.49
N ILE A 17 1.14 3.39 -14.25
CA ILE A 17 2.04 3.69 -13.12
C ILE A 17 3.08 2.57 -12.94
N ILE A 18 2.65 1.31 -12.99
CA ILE A 18 3.56 0.17 -12.87
C ILE A 18 4.58 0.12 -14.02
N LEU A 19 4.19 0.47 -15.24
CA LEU A 19 5.12 0.53 -16.38
C LEU A 19 6.12 1.68 -16.28
N LEU A 20 5.69 2.87 -15.84
CA LEU A 20 6.57 4.05 -15.69
C LEU A 20 7.59 3.87 -14.56
N PHE A 21 7.13 3.39 -13.41
CA PHE A 21 7.97 3.25 -12.23
C PHE A 21 8.70 1.90 -12.22
N GLY A 22 8.13 0.87 -12.84
CA GLY A 22 8.62 -0.50 -12.83
C GLY A 22 8.27 -1.24 -11.54
N VAL A 23 8.01 -2.55 -11.67
CA VAL A 23 7.63 -3.42 -10.54
C VAL A 23 8.69 -3.45 -9.43
N GLY A 24 9.98 -3.36 -9.77
CA GLY A 24 11.07 -3.41 -8.79
C GLY A 24 11.12 -2.19 -7.87
N ARG A 25 10.89 -0.98 -8.42
CA ARG A 25 10.87 0.25 -7.60
C ARG A 25 9.64 0.30 -6.71
N ILE A 26 8.47 -0.08 -7.23
CA ILE A 26 7.24 -0.14 -6.44
C ILE A 26 7.37 -1.15 -5.28
N SER A 27 7.86 -2.36 -5.55
CA SER A 27 8.05 -3.38 -4.50
C SER A 27 9.06 -2.96 -3.44
N LYS A 28 10.13 -2.25 -3.81
CA LYS A 28 11.11 -1.72 -2.86
C LYS A 28 10.47 -0.68 -1.92
N ILE A 29 9.76 0.30 -2.49
CA ILE A 29 9.06 1.34 -1.72
C ILE A 29 7.98 0.72 -0.83
N ALA A 30 7.20 -0.23 -1.35
CA ALA A 30 6.18 -0.93 -0.59
C ALA A 30 6.77 -1.76 0.56
N GLY A 31 7.95 -2.37 0.36
CA GLY A 31 8.67 -3.09 1.40
C GLY A 31 9.15 -2.20 2.54
N GLU A 32 9.78 -1.06 2.21
CA GLU A 32 10.24 -0.07 3.19
C GLU A 32 9.06 0.53 3.97
N PHE A 33 7.98 0.89 3.26
CA PHE A 33 6.76 1.43 3.84
C PHE A 33 6.02 0.39 4.71
N GLY A 34 5.92 -0.86 4.24
CA GLY A 34 5.30 -1.95 4.97
C GLY A 34 6.04 -2.32 6.25
N GLY A 35 7.37 -2.24 6.25
CA GLY A 35 8.20 -2.37 7.45
C GLY A 35 7.88 -1.30 8.50
N GLY A 36 7.79 -0.04 8.07
CA GLY A 36 7.40 1.09 8.92
C GLY A 36 5.99 0.93 9.51
N ILE A 37 5.00 0.57 8.70
CA ILE A 37 3.63 0.30 9.18
C ILE A 37 3.61 -0.87 10.18
N ARG A 38 4.36 -1.94 9.92
CA ARG A 38 4.42 -3.09 10.82
C ARG A 38 5.04 -2.72 12.17
N ALA A 39 6.12 -1.93 12.17
CA ALA A 39 6.73 -1.42 13.40
C ALA A 39 5.77 -0.50 14.17
N PHE A 40 5.08 0.41 13.46
CA PHE A 40 4.07 1.29 14.04
C PHE A 40 2.92 0.51 14.68
N ARG A 41 2.38 -0.48 13.97
CA ARG A 41 1.32 -1.35 14.47
C ARG A 41 1.78 -2.17 15.68
N LYS A 42 3.04 -2.62 15.72
CA LYS A 42 3.62 -3.33 16.85
C LYS A 42 3.82 -2.40 18.06
N GLY A 43 4.25 -1.16 17.85
CA GLY A 43 4.38 -0.16 18.91
C GLY A 43 3.03 0.15 19.56
N ILE A 44 1.98 0.35 18.76
CA ILE A 44 0.61 0.57 19.29
C ILE A 44 0.08 -0.66 20.01
N LYS A 45 0.25 -1.87 19.45
CA LYS A 45 -0.25 -3.11 20.08
C LYS A 45 0.57 -3.58 21.28
N GLY A 46 1.85 -3.23 21.37
CA GLY A 46 2.70 -3.55 22.51
C GLY A 46 2.18 -2.92 23.81
N ASP A 47 1.66 -1.69 23.71
CA ASP A 47 1.00 -0.97 24.81
C ASP A 47 -0.31 -1.65 25.28
N ASP A 48 -0.95 -2.45 24.41
CA ASP A 48 -2.18 -3.19 24.72
C ASP A 48 -1.90 -4.59 25.31
N GLN A 49 -0.71 -5.17 25.10
CA GLN A 49 -0.38 -6.53 25.56
C GLN A 49 0.40 -6.56 26.89
N GLU A 50 0.93 -5.43 27.36
CA GLU A 50 1.65 -5.33 28.64
C GLU A 50 0.72 -5.00 29.83
N LYS A 51 -0.61 -5.13 29.65
CA LYS A 51 -1.64 -4.88 30.67
C LYS A 51 -2.45 -6.11 31.10
N GLU A 52 -1.95 -7.33 30.86
CA GLU A 52 -2.47 -8.56 31.49
C GLU A 52 -1.47 -9.17 32.47
#